data_AF-A0A844HHL2-F1
#
_entry.id   AF-A0A844HHL2-F1
#
_cell.length_a   1.000
_cell.length_b   1.000
_cell.length_c   1.000
_cell.angle_alpha   90.00
_cell.angle_beta   90.00
_cell.angle_gamma   90.00
#
_symmetry.space_group_name_H-M   'P 1'
#
loop_
_entity.id
_entity.type
_entity.pdbx_description
1 polymer ?
#
loop_
_entity_poly.entity_id
_entity_poly.type
_entity_poly.pdbx_seq_one_letter_code
_entity_poly.pdbx_strand_id
1 'polypeptide(L)'
;MRQLITAAVIAALPLGVQAQDAQPDLRVMMCQLIDESGTGWVPDFLMFTRQNAGPHAGRIEVYDPVLQKLVRHPIKAVVTVDDARGRTYGWALGRVRNNSGQRTERLDYRLRVSKSDGTAELLVTAQGYQNTMRGVGECATP
;
A
#
# COMPACT_ATOMS: atom_id res chain seq x y z
N MET A 1 -39.34 -44.18 -57.16
CA MET A 1 -39.16 -43.02 -56.27
C MET A 1 -37.76 -43.09 -55.67
N ARG A 2 -36.84 -42.23 -56.11
CA ARG A 2 -35.44 -42.15 -55.62
C ARG A 2 -35.35 -40.95 -54.68
N GLN A 3 -35.13 -41.20 -53.39
CA GLN A 3 -34.97 -40.16 -52.36
C GLN A 3 -33.52 -39.67 -52.32
N LEU A 4 -33.36 -38.35 -52.43
CA LEU A 4 -32.11 -37.61 -52.23
C LEU A 4 -31.91 -37.43 -50.71
N ILE A 5 -30.78 -37.88 -50.18
CA ILE A 5 -30.38 -37.59 -48.80
C ILE A 5 -29.41 -36.41 -48.83
N THR A 6 -29.90 -35.25 -48.39
CA THR A 6 -29.12 -34.02 -48.22
C THR A 6 -28.38 -34.10 -46.88
N ALA A 7 -27.05 -34.21 -46.90
CA ALA A 7 -26.23 -34.17 -45.69
C ALA A 7 -26.06 -32.71 -45.22
N ALA A 8 -26.56 -32.40 -44.02
CA ALA A 8 -26.36 -31.13 -43.36
C ALA A 8 -25.04 -31.14 -42.58
N VAL A 9 -24.11 -30.25 -42.97
CA VAL A 9 -22.84 -30.02 -42.26
C VAL A 9 -23.09 -29.03 -41.13
N ILE A 10 -22.97 -29.50 -39.89
CA ILE A 10 -23.05 -28.67 -38.67
C ILE A 10 -21.65 -28.07 -38.43
N ALA A 11 -21.49 -26.77 -38.66
CA ALA A 11 -20.27 -26.04 -38.32
C ALA A 11 -20.22 -25.79 -36.80
N ALA A 12 -19.29 -26.44 -36.10
CA ALA A 12 -19.01 -26.20 -34.69
C ALA A 12 -18.25 -24.88 -34.52
N LEU A 13 -18.89 -23.87 -33.94
CA LEU A 13 -18.22 -22.63 -33.53
C LEU A 13 -17.35 -22.90 -32.29
N PRO A 14 -16.06 -22.52 -32.28
CA PRO A 14 -15.25 -22.61 -31.07
C PRO A 14 -15.79 -21.61 -30.05
N LEU A 15 -16.28 -22.13 -28.93
CA LEU A 15 -16.55 -21.35 -27.72
C LEU A 15 -15.22 -20.73 -27.28
N GLY A 16 -15.03 -19.44 -27.58
CA GLY A 16 -13.91 -18.67 -27.07
C GLY A 16 -13.97 -18.66 -25.55
N VAL A 17 -13.04 -19.37 -24.91
CA VAL A 17 -12.77 -19.25 -23.49
C VAL A 17 -12.26 -17.82 -23.28
N GLN A 18 -13.12 -16.94 -22.76
CA GLN A 18 -12.65 -15.66 -22.27
C GLN A 18 -11.75 -15.95 -21.07
N ALA A 19 -10.45 -15.70 -21.23
CA ALA A 19 -9.53 -15.66 -20.11
C ALA A 19 -10.07 -14.61 -19.15
N GLN A 20 -10.66 -15.07 -18.05
CA GLN A 20 -11.09 -14.20 -16.97
C GLN A 20 -9.81 -13.65 -16.35
N ASP A 21 -9.50 -12.39 -16.65
CA ASP A 21 -8.32 -11.71 -16.10
C ASP A 21 -8.33 -11.92 -14.58
N ALA A 22 -7.33 -12.65 -14.08
CA ALA A 22 -7.22 -12.95 -12.67
C ALA A 22 -7.13 -11.63 -11.91
N GLN A 23 -8.18 -11.32 -11.15
CA GLN A 23 -8.23 -10.09 -10.35
C GLN A 23 -7.02 -10.10 -9.41
N PRO A 24 -6.19 -9.05 -9.39
CA PRO A 24 -4.96 -9.05 -8.60
C PRO A 24 -5.32 -9.24 -7.12
N ASP A 25 -4.80 -10.30 -6.50
CA ASP A 25 -4.95 -10.54 -5.07
C ASP A 25 -4.28 -9.38 -4.32
N LEU A 26 -5.09 -8.50 -3.75
CA LEU A 26 -4.67 -7.28 -3.08
C LEU A 26 -4.99 -7.40 -1.58
N ARG A 27 -3.96 -7.29 -0.75
CA ARG A 27 -4.14 -7.16 0.70
C ARG A 27 -4.07 -5.71 1.09
N VAL A 28 -4.97 -5.31 1.99
CA VAL A 28 -5.03 -3.95 2.51
C VAL A 28 -4.84 -4.01 4.02
N MET A 29 -3.92 -3.20 4.53
CA MET A 29 -3.75 -2.96 5.96
C MET A 29 -4.09 -1.50 6.22
N MET A 30 -4.97 -1.25 7.19
CA MET A 30 -5.35 0.10 7.60
C MET A 30 -4.81 0.37 8.99
N CYS A 31 -4.18 1.52 9.20
CA CYS A 31 -3.72 1.96 10.51
C CYS A 31 -4.39 3.26 10.89
N GLN A 32 -4.77 3.39 12.15
CA GLN A 32 -5.18 4.66 12.76
C GLN A 32 -4.09 5.06 13.75
N LEU A 33 -3.68 6.33 13.71
CA LEU A 33 -2.57 6.84 14.50
C LEU A 33 -2.94 8.17 15.16
N ILE A 34 -2.32 8.45 16.30
CA ILE A 34 -2.39 9.72 17.02
C ILE A 34 -1.00 10.37 16.91
N ASP A 35 -0.94 11.62 16.43
CA ASP A 35 0.30 12.42 16.41
C ASP A 35 0.62 12.93 17.82
N GLU A 36 1.48 12.22 18.55
CA GLU A 36 1.94 12.63 19.88
C GLU A 36 2.83 13.88 19.83
N SER A 37 3.41 14.18 18.67
CA SER A 37 4.31 15.32 18.49
C SER A 37 3.59 16.60 18.10
N GLY A 38 2.32 16.52 17.65
CA GLY A 38 1.51 17.66 17.23
C GLY A 38 2.10 18.44 16.05
N THR A 39 2.91 17.79 15.21
CA THR A 39 3.64 18.45 14.11
C THR A 39 2.90 18.43 12.79
N GLY A 40 1.91 17.53 12.66
CA GLY A 40 1.14 17.31 11.44
C GLY A 40 1.88 16.48 10.39
N TRP A 41 3.05 15.93 10.72
CA TRP A 41 3.81 15.02 9.85
C TRP A 41 3.45 13.55 10.06
N VAL A 42 2.86 13.24 11.22
CA VAL A 42 2.22 11.95 11.49
C VAL A 42 0.77 12.05 10.99
N PRO A 43 0.35 11.22 10.03
CA PRO A 43 -1.02 11.21 9.55
C PRO A 43 -1.95 10.47 10.52
N ASP A 44 -3.20 10.91 10.61
CA ASP A 44 -4.23 10.27 11.45
C ASP A 44 -4.59 8.84 10.99
N PHE A 45 -4.35 8.53 9.71
CA PHE A 45 -4.48 7.17 9.19
C PHE A 45 -3.45 6.87 8.09
N LEU A 46 -3.12 5.59 7.95
CA LEU A 46 -2.34 5.05 6.84
C LEU A 46 -3.13 3.91 6.18
N MET A 47 -3.04 3.81 4.86
CA MET A 47 -3.50 2.66 4.11
C MET A 47 -2.32 2.05 3.36
N PHE A 48 -2.05 0.78 3.62
CA PHE A 48 -1.08 0.00 2.87
C PHE A 48 -1.81 -0.95 1.93
N THR A 49 -1.33 -1.03 0.70
CA THR A 49 -1.74 -2.07 -0.24
C THR A 49 -0.56 -2.98 -0.54
N ARG A 50 -0.79 -4.28 -0.62
CA ARG A 50 0.20 -5.27 -1.05
C ARG A 50 -0.38 -6.11 -2.17
N GLN A 51 0.28 -6.07 -3.33
CA GLN A 51 -0.07 -6.93 -4.45
C GLN A 51 0.54 -8.32 -4.21
N ASN A 52 -0.29 -9.35 -4.19
CA ASN A 52 0.15 -10.74 -3.96
C ASN A 52 0.32 -11.54 -5.25
N ALA A 53 -0.25 -11.07 -6.36
CA ALA A 53 -0.20 -11.75 -7.65
C ALA A 53 0.07 -10.76 -8.79
N GLY A 54 0.39 -11.31 -9.97
CA GLY A 54 0.63 -10.53 -11.19
C GLY A 54 2.05 -9.95 -11.29
N PRO A 55 2.30 -9.07 -12.29
CA PRO A 55 3.63 -8.56 -12.63
C PRO A 55 4.26 -7.65 -11.56
N HIS A 56 3.50 -7.33 -10.52
CA HIS A 56 3.91 -6.45 -9.43
C HIS A 56 3.76 -7.13 -8.06
N ALA A 57 3.69 -8.46 -8.02
CA ALA A 57 3.64 -9.22 -6.78
C ALA A 57 4.77 -8.79 -5.82
N GLY A 58 4.40 -8.59 -4.55
CA GLY A 58 5.27 -8.07 -3.50
C GLY A 58 5.35 -6.54 -3.43
N ARG A 59 4.79 -5.79 -4.38
CA ARG A 59 4.75 -4.32 -4.31
C ARG A 59 3.87 -3.88 -3.14
N ILE A 60 4.44 -3.05 -2.28
CA ILE A 60 3.75 -2.40 -1.16
C ILE A 60 3.69 -0.90 -1.45
N GLU A 61 2.49 -0.34 -1.37
CA GLU A 61 2.27 1.10 -1.51
C GLU A 61 1.59 1.62 -0.25
N VAL A 62 1.99 2.82 0.17
CA VAL A 62 1.39 3.54 1.29
C VAL A 62 0.65 4.77 0.77
N TYR A 63 -0.52 5.00 1.32
CA TYR A 63 -1.35 6.18 1.10
C TYR A 63 -1.74 6.79 2.44
N ASP A 64 -1.73 8.12 2.51
CA ASP A 64 -2.24 8.88 3.64
C ASP A 64 -2.56 10.34 3.26
N PRO A 65 -3.24 11.12 4.12
CA PRO A 65 -3.57 12.52 3.86
C PRO A 65 -2.37 13.46 3.71
N VAL A 66 -1.24 13.18 4.39
CA VAL A 66 0.00 13.96 4.27
C VAL A 66 0.60 13.72 2.89
N LEU A 67 0.72 12.47 2.45
CA LEU A 67 1.15 12.10 1.10
C LEU A 67 0.23 12.67 0.02
N GLN A 68 -1.09 12.62 0.24
CA GLN A 68 -2.04 13.18 -0.72
C GLN A 68 -1.82 14.70 -0.92
N LYS A 69 -1.48 15.43 0.15
CA LYS A 69 -1.18 16.86 0.07
C LYS A 69 0.17 17.15 -0.60
N LEU A 70 1.18 16.33 -0.34
CA LEU A 70 2.57 16.59 -0.74
C LEU A 70 2.92 16.04 -2.12
N VAL A 71 2.56 14.79 -2.41
CA VAL A 71 2.99 14.04 -3.60
C VAL A 71 1.83 13.57 -4.49
N ARG A 72 0.59 13.57 -3.98
CA ARG A 72 -0.66 13.29 -4.74
C ARG A 72 -0.76 11.88 -5.36
N HIS A 73 0.09 10.96 -4.95
CA HIS A 73 0.03 9.55 -5.34
C HIS A 73 0.59 8.66 -4.22
N PRO A 74 0.21 7.37 -4.17
CA PRO A 74 0.82 6.43 -3.23
C PRO A 74 2.34 6.34 -3.40
N ILE A 75 3.04 6.03 -2.31
CA ILE A 75 4.49 5.88 -2.29
C ILE A 75 4.86 4.44 -2.04
N LYS A 76 5.89 3.95 -2.74
CA LYS A 76 6.41 2.61 -2.50
C LYS A 76 6.98 2.52 -1.08
N ALA A 77 6.48 1.57 -0.31
CA ALA A 77 7.05 1.18 0.97
C ALA A 77 7.84 -0.13 0.83
N VAL A 78 8.75 -0.37 1.75
CA VAL A 78 9.52 -1.62 1.83
C VAL A 78 9.43 -2.19 3.23
N VAL A 79 9.42 -3.52 3.34
CA VAL A 79 9.62 -4.18 4.63
C VAL A 79 11.10 -4.09 4.98
N THR A 80 11.40 -3.45 6.10
CA THR A 80 12.78 -3.26 6.60
C THR A 80 13.15 -4.26 7.67
N VAL A 81 12.16 -4.75 8.43
CA VAL A 81 12.30 -5.81 9.44
C VAL A 81 11.03 -6.65 9.41
N ASP A 82 11.18 -7.97 9.49
CA ASP A 82 10.07 -8.91 9.64
C ASP A 82 10.52 -10.06 10.54
N ASP A 83 9.97 -10.11 11.75
CA ASP A 83 10.30 -11.14 12.74
C ASP A 83 9.03 -11.73 13.36
N ALA A 84 9.17 -12.63 14.33
CA ALA A 84 8.02 -13.27 14.97
C ALA A 84 7.13 -12.28 15.75
N ARG A 85 7.68 -11.16 16.23
CA ARG A 85 6.99 -10.17 17.06
C ARG A 85 6.27 -9.13 16.22
N GLY A 86 6.86 -8.72 15.11
CA GLY A 86 6.34 -7.61 14.33
C GLY A 86 6.90 -7.49 12.94
N ARG A 87 6.40 -6.49 12.22
CA ARG A 87 6.88 -6.08 10.91
C ARG A 87 7.10 -4.58 10.87
N THR A 88 8.16 -4.14 10.22
CA THR A 88 8.50 -2.72 10.07
C THR A 88 8.52 -2.33 8.60
N TYR A 89 7.75 -1.30 8.27
CA TYR A 89 7.63 -0.72 6.94
C TYR A 89 8.37 0.62 6.89
N GLY A 90 9.14 0.85 5.82
CA GLY A 90 9.87 2.09 5.59
C GLY A 90 9.54 2.71 4.24
N TRP A 91 9.41 4.03 4.22
CA TRP A 91 9.32 4.84 3.00
C TRP A 91 9.93 6.21 3.26
N ALA A 92 10.19 6.97 2.20
CA ALA A 92 10.73 8.31 2.34
C ALA A 92 10.25 9.24 1.24
N LEU A 93 10.20 10.53 1.57
CA LEU A 93 9.85 11.62 0.67
C LEU A 93 11.04 12.52 0.50
N GLY A 94 11.31 12.96 -0.73
CA GLY A 94 12.31 13.98 -1.02
C GLY A 94 11.67 15.36 -1.17
N ARG A 95 12.39 16.41 -0.74
CA ARG A 95 12.06 17.83 -0.98
C ARG A 95 10.63 18.19 -0.57
N VAL A 96 10.29 17.95 0.70
CA VAL A 96 8.94 18.24 1.23
C VAL A 96 8.89 19.57 1.98
N ARG A 97 7.71 20.20 1.94
CA ARG A 97 7.41 21.47 2.62
C ARG A 97 6.07 21.37 3.37
N ASN A 98 6.01 21.76 4.64
CA ASN A 98 4.73 21.82 5.37
C ASN A 98 4.00 23.16 5.16
N ASN A 99 2.78 23.22 5.70
CA ASN A 99 1.91 24.39 5.68
C ASN A 99 2.51 25.61 6.40
N SER A 100 3.36 25.38 7.41
CA SER A 100 4.10 26.45 8.12
C SER A 100 5.33 26.95 7.36
N GLY A 101 5.58 26.40 6.16
CA GLY A 101 6.65 26.84 5.26
C GLY A 101 8.02 26.18 5.49
N GLN A 102 8.17 25.32 6.50
CA GLN A 102 9.41 24.58 6.77
C GLN A 102 9.69 23.57 5.66
N ARG A 103 10.96 23.43 5.29
CA ARG A 103 11.43 22.55 4.22
C ARG A 103 12.39 21.51 4.80
N THR A 104 12.29 20.27 4.33
CA THR A 104 13.35 19.28 4.54
C THR A 104 13.69 18.62 3.21
N GLU A 105 14.98 18.32 3.03
CA GLU A 105 15.47 17.61 1.86
C GLU A 105 14.93 16.18 1.81
N ARG A 106 14.67 15.57 2.97
CA ARG A 106 14.18 14.21 3.08
C ARG A 106 13.42 13.98 4.37
N LEU A 107 12.27 13.32 4.24
CA LEU A 107 11.44 12.88 5.36
C LEU A 107 11.34 11.36 5.32
N ASP A 108 11.93 10.70 6.31
CA ASP A 108 11.95 9.25 6.46
C ASP A 108 10.83 8.81 7.40
N TYR A 109 10.04 7.82 6.98
CA TYR A 109 8.97 7.24 7.75
C TYR A 109 9.29 5.79 8.09
N ARG A 110 8.99 5.38 9.32
CA ARG A 110 9.15 4.00 9.79
C ARG A 110 7.96 3.60 10.66
N LEU A 111 7.10 2.75 10.11
CA LEU A 111 5.98 2.17 10.83
C LEU A 111 6.37 0.77 11.34
N ARG A 112 6.32 0.54 12.65
CA ARG A 112 6.40 -0.78 13.26
C ARG A 112 4.99 -1.24 13.64
N VAL A 113 4.63 -2.45 13.27
CA VAL A 113 3.35 -3.08 13.63
C VAL A 113 3.63 -4.38 14.36
N SER A 114 2.98 -4.55 15.51
CA SER A 114 2.97 -5.77 16.29
C SER A 114 2.05 -6.82 15.64
N LYS A 115 2.52 -8.07 15.54
CA LYS A 115 1.72 -9.16 14.97
C LYS A 115 0.73 -9.76 15.96
N SER A 116 0.95 -9.59 17.27
CA SER A 116 0.09 -10.19 18.30
C SER A 116 -1.23 -9.45 18.48
N ASP A 117 -1.20 -8.12 18.38
CA ASP A 117 -2.30 -7.23 18.75
C ASP A 117 -2.51 -6.08 17.76
N GLY A 118 -1.67 -5.95 16.73
CA GLY A 118 -1.79 -4.87 15.75
C GLY A 118 -1.34 -3.50 16.27
N THR A 119 -0.80 -3.39 17.49
CA THR A 119 -0.27 -2.13 18.01
C THR A 119 0.81 -1.58 17.09
N ALA A 120 0.75 -0.28 16.82
CA ALA A 120 1.55 0.38 15.82
C ALA A 120 2.28 1.60 16.38
N GLU A 121 3.52 1.79 15.94
CA GLU A 121 4.34 2.96 16.24
C GLU A 121 4.92 3.49 14.92
N LEU A 122 4.67 4.76 14.64
CA LEU A 122 5.23 5.48 13.51
C LEU A 122 6.28 6.46 13.99
N LEU A 123 7.49 6.37 13.42
CA LEU A 123 8.52 7.38 13.57
C LEU A 123 8.70 8.12 12.25
N VAL A 124 8.77 9.45 12.33
CA VAL A 124 9.03 10.33 11.19
C VAL A 124 10.26 11.17 11.50
N THR A 125 11.26 11.11 10.63
CA THR A 125 12.53 11.84 10.80
C THR A 125 12.73 12.79 9.64
N ALA A 126 12.82 14.09 9.94
CA ALA A 126 13.20 15.09 8.95
C ALA A 126 14.73 15.22 8.93
N GLN A 127 15.37 14.85 7.81
CA GLN A 127 16.81 15.00 7.65
C GLN A 127 17.22 16.46 7.81
N GLY A 128 18.34 16.68 8.51
CA GLY A 128 18.82 18.02 8.89
C GLY A 128 18.21 18.58 10.17
N TYR A 129 17.26 17.88 10.80
CA TYR A 129 16.67 18.25 12.08
C TYR A 129 16.93 17.16 13.13
N GLN A 130 17.12 17.56 14.39
CA GLN A 130 17.31 16.60 15.49
C GLN A 130 15.99 15.97 15.98
N ASN A 131 14.85 16.50 15.54
CA ASN A 131 13.55 16.11 16.06
C ASN A 131 13.05 14.86 15.32
N THR A 132 12.71 13.83 16.09
CA THR A 132 11.92 12.69 15.62
C THR A 132 10.47 12.91 16.04
N MET A 133 9.56 12.79 15.09
CA MET A 133 8.13 12.89 15.34
C MET A 133 7.56 11.48 15.49
N ARG A 134 6.67 11.32 16.46
CA ARG A 134 6.15 10.03 16.90
C ARG A 134 4.63 10.00 16.79
N GLY A 135 4.14 8.89 16.25
CA GLY A 135 2.73 8.52 16.28
C GLY A 135 2.54 7.13 16.85
N VAL A 136 1.42 6.92 17.54
CA VAL A 136 1.04 5.61 18.10
C VAL A 136 -0.39 5.28 17.73
N GLY A 137 -0.71 4.00 17.62
CA GLY A 137 -2.07 3.56 17.35
C GLY A 137 -2.14 2.07 17.02
N GLU A 138 -3.01 1.71 16.08
CA GLU A 138 -3.32 0.31 15.78
C GLU A 138 -3.53 0.11 14.28
N CYS A 139 -3.16 -1.08 13.80
CA CYS A 139 -3.40 -1.52 12.43
C CYS A 139 -4.31 -2.75 12.39
N ALA A 140 -5.33 -2.71 11.54
CA ALA A 140 -6.13 -3.88 11.20
C ALA A 140 -5.44 -4.67 10.06
N THR A 141 -5.39 -5.99 10.21
CA THR A 141 -4.81 -6.97 9.24
C THR A 141 -3.31 -6.79 8.92
N PRO A 142 -2.41 -7.10 9.89
CA PRO A 142 -0.94 -7.11 9.67
C PRO A 142 -0.42 -8.28 8.81
#